data_AF-A0A355EVN6-F1
#
_entry.id   AF-A0A355EVN6-F1
#
_cell.length_a   1.000
_cell.length_b   1.000
_cell.length_c   1.000
_cell.angle_alpha   90.00
_cell.angle_beta   90.00
_cell.angle_gamma   90.00
#
_symmetry.space_group_name_H-M   'P 1'
#
loop_
_entity.id
_entity.type
_entity.pdbx_description
1 polymer ?
#
loop_
_entity_poly.entity_id
_entity_poly.type
_entity_poly.pdbx_seq_one_letter_code
_entity_poly.pdbx_strand_id
1 'polypeptide(L)'
;MTSFGPELLRYVFRAGSAYDLVLYDRLSEEERRALAEVAREPGFYGVLRPRGEPGRGLKSADHDTALLLLTLREPGPLPAYALARLGEGAERTIARFVADGVLEIEHDGAFVSGPAALALFTRQDTATGSDGRVAALSRAALLYAQAFPGEDPHRLALRLYAYNRLPLTPSWRRLLPDTAAVEHHLGLAPGGVHRKALDRAWRRLADREGWISWASRAVAGDEGNADAPTWKLYVSPRPESLVASEAAVVGDVLAALTAARARQFKIGRDAGNLLRADKIVAYFPSFERLAAAADAVVERLAGVPAQGVPFTSEIGGVGLLSWGMDPPRAERAWSLGESWRAWLAQRLARDLLAARHAAASATGAPIEPWRFALDRLRLEGIDPATWTPGALLWRES
;
A
#
# COMPACT_ATOMS: atom_id res chain seq x y z
N MET A 1 3.99 18.37 5.91
CA MET A 1 5.17 18.10 6.78
C MET A 1 4.66 17.43 8.04
N THR A 2 5.00 16.17 8.26
CA THR A 2 4.73 15.50 9.54
C THR A 2 5.56 16.23 10.61
N SER A 3 4.91 16.96 11.51
CA SER A 3 5.62 17.51 12.67
C SER A 3 5.71 16.40 13.70
N PHE A 4 6.84 15.70 13.72
CA PHE A 4 7.26 15.01 14.93
C PHE A 4 7.52 16.08 16.00
N GLY A 5 7.35 15.73 17.28
CA GLY A 5 7.67 16.66 18.35
C GLY A 5 9.16 17.02 18.28
N PRO A 6 9.57 18.30 18.41
CA PRO A 6 10.96 18.76 18.28
C PRO A 6 11.96 18.21 19.31
N GLU A 7 11.60 17.14 20.00
CA GLU A 7 12.30 16.54 21.13
C GLU A 7 12.77 15.11 20.86
N LEU A 8 12.36 14.45 19.77
CA LEU A 8 12.79 13.07 19.48
C LEU A 8 14.31 12.91 19.52
N LEU A 9 15.05 13.83 18.89
CA LEU A 9 16.51 13.73 18.80
C LEU A 9 17.23 14.00 20.14
N ARG A 10 16.50 14.40 21.19
CA ARG A 10 17.04 14.71 22.52
C ARG A 10 16.96 13.54 23.50
N TYR A 11 16.28 12.45 23.14
CA TYR A 11 16.21 11.26 23.98
C TYR A 11 17.59 10.62 24.15
N VAL A 12 17.72 9.81 25.20
CA VAL A 12 18.80 8.84 25.33
C VAL A 12 18.42 7.61 24.54
N PHE A 13 19.30 7.18 23.65
CA PHE A 13 19.10 6.06 22.75
C PHE A 13 19.99 4.89 23.14
N ARG A 14 19.56 3.68 22.79
CA ARG A 14 20.43 2.51 22.69
C ARG A 14 20.05 1.65 21.48
N ALA A 15 20.94 0.76 21.08
CA ALA A 15 20.66 -0.29 20.11
C ALA A 15 19.53 -1.18 20.65
N GLY A 16 18.51 -1.39 19.82
CA GLY A 16 17.33 -2.14 20.22
C GLY A 16 17.64 -3.61 20.45
N SER A 17 16.92 -4.21 21.40
CA SER A 17 17.07 -5.63 21.75
C SER A 17 16.47 -6.58 20.70
N ALA A 18 15.66 -6.05 19.79
CA ALA A 18 14.90 -6.82 18.81
C ALA A 18 15.72 -7.38 17.64
N TYR A 19 16.93 -6.89 17.42
CA TYR A 19 17.76 -7.27 16.28
C TYR A 19 19.19 -7.58 16.68
N ASP A 20 19.77 -8.56 15.99
CA ASP A 20 21.20 -8.82 15.93
C ASP A 20 21.78 -8.24 14.64
N LEU A 21 22.84 -7.44 14.75
CA LEU A 21 23.65 -7.07 13.58
C LEU A 21 24.57 -8.25 13.23
N VAL A 22 24.35 -8.84 12.05
CA VAL A 22 25.15 -9.93 11.51
C VAL A 22 25.87 -9.44 10.26
N LEU A 23 27.21 -9.47 10.32
CA LEU A 23 28.08 -9.08 9.22
C LEU A 23 27.88 -10.02 8.01
N TYR A 24 27.98 -9.47 6.80
CA TYR A 24 27.80 -10.25 5.57
C TYR A 24 28.76 -11.46 5.47
N ASP A 25 30.01 -11.31 5.90
CA ASP A 25 31.01 -12.38 5.92
C ASP A 25 30.67 -13.51 6.90
N ARG A 26 29.86 -13.22 7.92
CA ARG A 26 29.37 -14.17 8.93
C ARG A 26 28.03 -14.82 8.58
N LEU A 27 27.42 -14.46 7.44
CA LEU A 27 26.23 -15.12 6.93
C LEU A 27 26.55 -16.51 6.36
N SER A 28 25.56 -17.40 6.35
CA SER A 28 25.68 -18.68 5.66
C SER A 28 25.82 -18.50 4.14
N GLU A 29 26.33 -19.50 3.43
CA GLU A 29 26.43 -19.46 1.96
C GLU A 29 25.07 -19.32 1.27
N GLU A 30 24.01 -19.90 1.84
CA GLU A 30 22.65 -19.75 1.34
C GLU A 30 22.16 -18.30 1.48
N GLU A 31 22.34 -17.70 2.65
CA GLU A 31 21.98 -16.30 2.89
C GLU A 31 22.79 -15.34 2.02
N ARG A 32 24.10 -15.56 1.86
CA ARG A 32 24.94 -14.73 0.97
C ARG A 32 24.47 -14.81 -0.48
N ARG A 33 24.08 -16.00 -0.95
CA ARG A 33 23.50 -16.15 -2.30
C ARG A 33 22.17 -15.43 -2.44
N ALA A 34 21.30 -15.51 -1.43
CA ALA A 34 20.01 -14.82 -1.42
C ALA A 34 20.16 -13.28 -1.41
N LEU A 35 21.25 -12.77 -0.83
CA LEU A 35 21.54 -11.33 -0.71
C LEU A 35 22.55 -10.81 -1.74
N ALA A 36 22.94 -11.62 -2.73
CA ALA A 36 24.04 -11.30 -3.64
C ALA A 36 23.83 -9.99 -4.42
N GLU A 37 22.59 -9.65 -4.77
CA GLU A 37 22.26 -8.38 -5.44
C GLU A 37 22.38 -7.18 -4.48
N VAL A 38 21.83 -7.29 -3.27
CA VAL A 38 21.91 -6.24 -2.24
C VAL A 38 23.36 -6.01 -1.81
N ALA A 39 24.17 -7.06 -1.77
CA ALA A 39 25.59 -6.97 -1.42
C ALA A 39 26.43 -6.18 -2.44
N ARG A 40 25.89 -5.86 -3.63
CA ARG A 40 26.54 -4.98 -4.61
C ARG A 40 26.31 -3.50 -4.31
N GLU A 41 25.39 -3.16 -3.41
CA GLU A 41 25.10 -1.78 -3.05
C GLU A 41 26.30 -1.15 -2.31
N PRO A 42 26.76 0.04 -2.75
CA PRO A 42 27.83 0.74 -2.05
C PRO A 42 27.46 1.00 -0.59
N GLY A 43 28.30 0.51 0.32
CA GLY A 43 28.09 0.70 1.76
C GLY A 43 27.26 -0.40 2.43
N PHE A 44 26.84 -1.46 1.72
CA PHE A 44 26.28 -2.64 2.39
C PHE A 44 27.29 -3.26 3.37
N TYR A 45 26.84 -3.55 4.59
CA TYR A 45 27.69 -4.07 5.67
C TYR A 45 27.23 -5.44 6.18
N GLY A 46 25.91 -5.64 6.27
CA GLY A 46 25.33 -6.88 6.77
C GLY A 46 23.82 -6.79 6.89
N VAL A 47 23.26 -7.54 7.83
CA VAL A 47 21.82 -7.62 8.05
C VAL A 47 21.47 -7.49 9.53
N LEU A 48 20.29 -6.92 9.79
CA LEU A 48 19.63 -6.96 11.09
C LEU A 48 18.74 -8.19 11.12
N ARG A 49 19.15 -9.20 11.88
CA ARG A 49 18.40 -10.45 12.08
C ARG A 49 17.48 -10.30 13.30
N PRO A 50 16.17 -10.52 13.15
CA PRO A 50 15.24 -10.39 14.27
C PRO A 50 15.52 -11.45 15.35
N ARG A 51 15.41 -11.05 16.62
CA ARG A 51 15.48 -11.94 17.78
C ARG A 51 14.08 -12.31 18.26
N GLY A 52 13.84 -13.59 18.49
CA GLY A 52 12.70 -14.12 19.25
C GLY A 52 11.33 -14.02 18.57
N GLU A 53 10.85 -12.81 18.29
CA GLU A 53 9.48 -12.56 17.86
C GLU A 53 9.20 -13.01 16.40
N PRO A 54 8.23 -13.92 16.19
CA PRO A 54 7.77 -14.27 14.85
C PRO A 54 7.16 -13.04 14.16
N GLY A 55 7.48 -12.83 12.88
CA GLY A 55 6.85 -11.78 12.06
C GLY A 55 7.68 -10.51 11.87
N ARG A 56 8.80 -10.34 12.58
CA ARG A 56 9.81 -9.32 12.23
C ARG A 56 10.63 -9.82 11.04
N GLY A 57 10.80 -8.98 10.02
CA GLY A 57 11.57 -9.32 8.82
C GLY A 57 13.06 -9.02 9.00
N LEU A 58 13.89 -9.69 8.19
CA LEU A 58 15.28 -9.34 7.97
C LEU A 58 15.37 -7.92 7.38
N LYS A 59 16.35 -7.12 7.80
CA LYS A 59 16.64 -5.80 7.21
C LYS A 59 18.10 -5.74 6.75
N SER A 60 18.40 -5.07 5.65
CA SER A 60 19.79 -4.73 5.31
C SER A 60 20.31 -3.64 6.25
N ALA A 61 21.62 -3.65 6.49
CA ALA A 61 22.32 -2.61 7.22
C ALA A 61 23.53 -2.15 6.41
N ASP A 62 23.63 -0.83 6.23
CA ASP A 62 24.82 -0.19 5.68
C ASP A 62 25.86 0.09 6.78
N HIS A 63 27.03 0.60 6.39
CA HIS A 63 28.12 0.91 7.33
C HIS A 63 27.72 1.97 8.36
N ASP A 64 26.92 2.97 7.95
CA ASP A 64 26.50 4.07 8.82
C ASP A 64 25.50 3.59 9.89
N THR A 65 24.54 2.75 9.49
CA THR A 65 23.58 2.09 10.39
C THR A 65 24.30 1.13 11.34
N ALA A 66 25.26 0.35 10.82
CA ALA A 66 26.05 -0.56 11.64
C ALA A 66 26.88 0.20 12.69
N LEU A 67 27.57 1.27 12.28
CA LEU A 67 28.33 2.12 13.20
C LEU A 67 27.40 2.70 14.27
N LEU A 68 26.19 3.16 13.90
CA LEU A 68 25.21 3.69 14.83
C LEU A 68 24.82 2.67 15.90
N LEU A 69 24.50 1.45 15.48
CA LEU A 69 24.17 0.37 16.41
C LEU A 69 25.34 -0.04 17.30
N LEU A 70 26.56 -0.05 16.76
CA LEU A 70 27.76 -0.36 17.53
C LEU A 70 28.09 0.73 18.56
N THR A 71 27.91 2.00 18.19
CA THR A 71 28.10 3.15 19.12
C THR A 71 27.04 3.16 20.21
N LEU A 72 25.77 2.88 19.86
CA LEU A 72 24.66 2.89 20.81
C LEU A 72 24.47 1.57 21.57
N ARG A 73 25.48 0.69 21.62
CA ARG A 73 25.45 -0.49 22.50
C ARG A 73 25.33 -0.11 23.97
N GLU A 74 25.89 1.05 24.31
CA GLU A 74 25.71 1.71 25.60
C GLU A 74 24.72 2.87 25.42
N PRO A 75 23.82 3.12 26.38
CA PRO A 75 22.91 4.24 26.32
C PRO A 75 23.60 5.60 26.17
N GLY A 76 23.13 6.43 25.25
CA GLY A 76 23.66 7.77 25.04
C GLY A 76 22.86 8.61 24.04
N PRO A 77 23.21 9.89 23.86
CA PRO A 77 22.60 10.72 22.82
C PRO A 77 22.97 10.21 21.42
N LEU A 78 22.24 10.65 20.40
CA LEU A 78 22.62 10.36 19.02
C LEU A 78 24.02 10.91 18.71
N PRO A 79 24.91 10.10 18.13
CA PRO A 79 26.25 10.57 17.76
C PRO A 79 26.19 11.69 16.73
N ALA A 80 27.08 12.68 16.86
CA ALA A 80 27.12 13.84 15.96
C ALA A 80 27.30 13.46 14.48
N TYR A 81 28.04 12.40 14.18
CA TYR A 81 28.21 11.94 12.80
C TYR A 81 26.89 11.46 12.18
N ALA A 82 26.03 10.80 12.97
CA ALA A 82 24.74 10.29 12.49
C ALA A 82 23.80 11.46 12.16
N LEU A 83 23.77 12.49 13.01
CA LEU A 83 23.01 13.71 12.76
C LEU A 83 23.53 14.44 11.50
N ALA A 84 24.84 14.60 11.37
CA ALA A 84 25.46 15.26 10.21
C ALA A 84 25.17 14.50 8.89
N ARG A 85 25.21 13.17 8.94
CA ARG A 85 24.98 12.30 7.77
C ARG A 85 23.52 12.30 7.33
N LEU A 86 22.58 12.24 8.28
CA LEU A 86 21.15 12.18 8.00
C LEU A 86 20.55 13.56 7.66
N GLY A 87 21.18 14.64 8.11
CA GLY A 87 20.76 16.02 7.81
C GLY A 87 19.30 16.29 8.19
N GLU A 88 18.56 16.96 7.30
CA GLU A 88 17.14 17.28 7.50
C GLU A 88 16.23 16.04 7.64
N GLY A 89 16.70 14.86 7.20
CA GLY A 89 15.98 13.59 7.33
C GLY A 89 16.17 12.87 8.65
N ALA A 90 17.05 13.37 9.54
CA ALA A 90 17.45 12.68 10.77
C ALA A 90 16.27 12.25 11.64
N GLU A 91 15.37 13.17 11.94
CA GLU A 91 14.22 12.91 12.81
C GLU A 91 13.35 11.77 12.28
N ARG A 92 13.05 11.78 10.97
CA ARG A 92 12.24 10.73 10.34
C ARG A 92 12.95 9.39 10.32
N THR A 93 14.24 9.35 9.98
CA THR A 93 15.02 8.09 9.93
C THR A 93 15.17 7.48 11.31
N ILE A 94 15.47 8.30 12.33
CA ILE A 94 15.53 7.84 13.72
C ILE A 94 14.16 7.37 14.20
N ALA A 95 13.08 8.09 13.89
CA ALA A 95 11.73 7.65 14.20
C ALA A 95 11.40 6.29 13.55
N ARG A 96 11.85 6.04 12.31
CA ARG A 96 11.71 4.72 11.65
C ARG A 96 12.46 3.64 12.43
N PHE A 97 13.71 3.89 12.82
CA PHE A 97 14.51 2.93 13.59
C PHE A 97 13.90 2.62 14.96
N VAL A 98 13.40 3.64 15.67
CA VAL A 98 12.71 3.45 16.94
C VAL A 98 11.41 2.68 16.74
N ALA A 99 10.61 3.03 15.74
CA ALA A 99 9.36 2.34 15.44
C ALA A 99 9.54 0.88 14.97
N ASP A 100 10.69 0.56 14.37
CA ASP A 100 11.05 -0.82 13.99
C ASP A 100 11.64 -1.62 15.16
N GLY A 101 12.06 -0.97 16.25
CA GLY A 101 12.83 -1.60 17.33
C GLY A 101 14.29 -1.83 17.01
N VAL A 102 14.81 -1.16 15.97
CA VAL A 102 16.25 -1.09 15.67
C VAL A 102 16.96 -0.23 16.71
N LEU A 103 16.31 0.85 17.15
CA LEU A 103 16.72 1.66 18.30
C LEU A 103 15.63 1.62 19.38
N GLU A 104 16.04 1.84 20.61
CA GLU A 104 15.16 2.09 21.76
C GLU A 104 15.46 3.47 22.34
N ILE A 105 14.45 4.13 22.91
CA ILE A 105 14.58 5.40 23.63
C ILE A 105 14.28 5.20 25.11
N GLU A 106 15.00 5.93 25.96
CA GLU A 106 14.74 5.94 27.40
C GLU A 106 13.49 6.76 27.74
N HIS A 107 12.56 6.16 28.47
CA HIS A 107 11.37 6.81 29.00
C HIS A 107 11.00 6.18 30.35
N ASP A 108 10.82 7.00 31.37
CA ASP A 108 10.51 6.58 32.74
C ASP A 108 11.44 5.47 33.29
N GLY A 109 12.75 5.59 33.00
CA GLY A 109 13.79 4.65 33.44
C GLY A 109 13.80 3.30 32.70
N ALA A 110 12.97 3.14 31.67
CA ALA A 110 12.94 1.97 30.81
C ALA A 110 13.28 2.35 29.36
N PHE A 111 13.80 1.41 28.60
CA PHE A 111 14.04 1.59 27.17
C PHE A 111 12.88 0.99 26.37
N VAL A 112 12.23 1.82 25.57
CA VAL A 112 11.05 1.45 24.79
C VAL A 112 11.29 1.66 23.30
N SER A 113 10.59 0.86 22.48
CA SER A 113 10.59 0.98 21.03
C SER A 113 9.19 0.67 20.46
N GLY A 114 9.05 0.75 19.14
CA GLY A 114 7.83 0.36 18.45
C GLY A 114 6.62 1.18 18.89
N PRO A 115 5.46 0.55 19.09
CA PRO A 115 4.22 1.22 19.51
C PRO A 115 4.36 2.01 20.81
N ALA A 116 5.08 1.48 21.80
CA ALA A 116 5.27 2.15 23.09
C ALA A 116 6.07 3.44 22.96
N ALA A 117 7.13 3.44 22.14
CA ALA A 117 7.94 4.63 21.91
C ALA A 117 7.23 5.65 21.00
N LEU A 118 6.56 5.19 19.94
CA LEU A 118 5.97 6.08 18.94
C LEU A 118 4.92 7.00 19.56
N ALA A 119 4.16 6.48 20.54
CA ALA A 119 3.18 7.24 21.32
C ALA A 119 3.75 8.48 22.03
N LEU A 120 5.06 8.53 22.27
CA LEU A 120 5.72 9.60 23.02
C LEU A 120 6.02 10.83 22.17
N PHE A 121 6.19 10.67 20.86
CA PHE A 121 6.66 11.75 19.97
C PHE A 121 5.87 11.90 18.67
N THR A 122 4.87 11.06 18.40
CA THR A 122 3.86 11.37 17.39
C THR A 122 2.81 12.31 17.97
N ARG A 123 2.68 13.49 17.36
CA ARG A 123 1.59 14.41 17.70
C ARG A 123 0.27 13.72 17.37
N GLN A 124 -0.66 13.75 18.32
CA GLN A 124 -2.04 13.41 18.04
C GLN A 124 -2.63 14.52 17.15
N ASP A 125 -2.51 14.35 15.84
CA ASP A 125 -3.29 15.17 14.93
C ASP A 125 -4.77 14.88 15.17
N THR A 126 -5.48 15.86 15.72
CA THR A 126 -6.94 15.90 15.75
C THR A 126 -7.41 16.11 14.31
N ALA A 127 -7.39 15.04 13.51
CA ALA A 127 -7.91 15.05 12.15
C ALA A 127 -9.39 15.45 12.19
N THR A 128 -9.63 16.74 11.96
CA THR A 128 -10.93 17.42 11.89
C THR A 128 -11.12 18.02 10.49
N GLY A 129 -10.62 17.33 9.47
CA GLY A 129 -10.99 17.56 8.07
C GLY A 129 -11.95 16.47 7.63
N SER A 130 -12.90 16.79 6.75
CA SER A 130 -13.78 15.77 6.16
C SER A 130 -12.95 14.81 5.32
N ASP A 131 -12.49 13.73 5.95
CA ASP A 131 -11.88 12.59 5.28
C ASP A 131 -12.82 12.19 4.13
N GLY A 132 -12.35 12.26 2.88
CA GLY A 132 -13.13 11.82 1.71
C GLY A 132 -13.66 10.40 1.91
N ARG A 133 -14.66 10.00 1.12
CA ARG A 133 -15.34 8.69 1.29
C ARG A 133 -14.32 7.54 1.35
N VAL A 134 -13.27 7.58 0.54
CA VAL A 134 -12.23 6.54 0.52
C VAL A 134 -11.38 6.53 1.79
N ALA A 135 -11.04 7.70 2.34
CA ALA A 135 -10.31 7.80 3.59
C ALA A 135 -11.13 7.26 4.76
N ALA A 136 -12.43 7.59 4.82
CA ALA A 136 -13.36 7.04 5.80
C ALA A 136 -13.48 5.50 5.69
N LEU A 137 -13.59 4.95 4.48
CA LEU A 137 -13.59 3.50 4.24
C LEU A 137 -12.29 2.83 4.69
N SER A 138 -11.15 3.49 4.46
CA SER A 138 -9.83 2.96 4.83
C SER A 138 -9.65 2.94 6.35
N ARG A 139 -10.12 3.98 7.06
CA ARG A 139 -10.17 4.01 8.52
C ARG A 139 -11.09 2.91 9.07
N ALA A 140 -12.27 2.74 8.48
CA ALA A 140 -13.21 1.68 8.87
C ALA A 140 -12.60 0.28 8.66
N ALA A 141 -11.83 0.07 7.59
CA ALA A 141 -11.09 -1.16 7.34
C ALA A 141 -10.05 -1.45 8.42
N LEU A 142 -9.31 -0.43 8.88
CA LEU A 142 -8.32 -0.58 9.95
C LEU A 142 -8.97 -0.89 11.30
N LEU A 143 -10.07 -0.22 11.63
CA LEU A 143 -10.83 -0.49 12.85
C LEU A 143 -11.40 -1.92 12.85
N TYR A 144 -11.93 -2.36 11.70
CA TYR A 144 -12.35 -3.75 11.51
C TYR A 144 -11.19 -4.74 11.72
N ALA A 145 -10.02 -4.45 11.15
CA ALA A 145 -8.85 -5.31 11.26
C ALA A 145 -8.26 -5.34 12.68
N GLN A 146 -8.30 -4.22 13.40
CA GLN A 146 -7.92 -4.15 14.81
C GLN A 146 -8.81 -5.06 15.67
N ALA A 147 -10.11 -5.10 15.40
CA ALA A 147 -11.08 -5.94 16.11
C ALA A 147 -11.09 -7.41 15.62
N PHE A 148 -10.35 -7.74 14.56
CA PHE A 148 -10.37 -9.07 13.96
C PHE A 148 -9.64 -10.10 14.85
N PRO A 149 -10.29 -11.20 15.27
CA PRO A 149 -9.65 -12.24 16.06
C PRO A 149 -8.71 -13.06 15.18
N GLY A 150 -7.41 -12.93 15.40
CA GLY A 150 -6.38 -13.72 14.72
C GLY A 150 -5.01 -13.04 14.75
N GLU A 151 -3.97 -13.86 14.73
CA GLU A 151 -2.56 -13.42 14.76
C GLU A 151 -1.82 -13.66 13.44
N ASP A 152 -2.52 -14.15 12.40
CA ASP A 152 -1.92 -14.40 11.10
C ASP A 152 -1.86 -13.12 10.25
N PRO A 153 -0.67 -12.54 10.00
CA PRO A 153 -0.51 -11.32 9.21
C PRO A 153 -0.99 -11.49 7.77
N HIS A 154 -0.81 -12.68 7.17
CA HIS A 154 -1.23 -12.94 5.80
C HIS A 154 -2.76 -12.92 5.70
N ARG A 155 -3.44 -13.61 6.60
CA ARG A 155 -4.91 -13.61 6.67
C ARG A 155 -5.46 -12.22 6.94
N LEU A 156 -4.84 -11.45 7.84
CA LEU A 156 -5.26 -10.08 8.13
C LEU A 156 -5.06 -9.15 6.91
N ALA A 157 -3.94 -9.28 6.20
CA ALA A 157 -3.68 -8.53 4.97
C ALA A 157 -4.71 -8.85 3.88
N LEU A 158 -5.07 -10.13 3.69
CA LEU A 158 -6.13 -10.51 2.76
C LEU A 158 -7.49 -9.92 3.14
N ARG A 159 -7.81 -9.86 4.44
CA ARG A 159 -9.04 -9.23 4.94
C ARG A 159 -9.07 -7.72 4.70
N LEU A 160 -7.98 -7.02 4.97
CA LEU A 160 -7.81 -5.59 4.66
C LEU A 160 -7.96 -5.34 3.16
N TYR A 161 -7.25 -6.10 2.34
CA TYR A 161 -7.29 -5.98 0.89
C TYR A 161 -8.70 -6.22 0.31
N ALA A 162 -9.42 -7.22 0.85
CA ALA A 162 -10.78 -7.55 0.46
C ALA A 162 -11.87 -6.69 1.12
N TYR A 163 -11.50 -5.75 2.00
CA TYR A 163 -12.47 -4.89 2.68
C TYR A 163 -13.33 -4.11 1.67
N ASN A 164 -14.57 -3.84 2.07
CA ASN A 164 -15.62 -3.24 1.24
C ASN A 164 -16.06 -4.09 0.03
N ARG A 165 -15.67 -5.37 -0.08
CA ARG A 165 -16.30 -6.33 -1.01
C ARG A 165 -17.74 -6.60 -0.61
N LEU A 166 -18.67 -6.60 -1.56
CA LEU A 166 -20.06 -6.99 -1.31
C LEU A 166 -20.22 -8.52 -1.19
N PRO A 167 -21.16 -9.02 -0.37
CA PRO A 167 -21.40 -10.45 -0.22
C PRO A 167 -21.81 -11.12 -1.55
N LEU A 168 -21.21 -12.28 -1.85
CA LEU A 168 -21.60 -13.11 -2.98
C LEU A 168 -22.88 -13.89 -2.65
N THR A 169 -24.03 -13.32 -3.01
CA THR A 169 -25.34 -13.94 -2.80
C THR A 169 -25.68 -14.98 -3.88
N PRO A 170 -26.65 -15.86 -3.65
CA PRO A 170 -27.16 -16.77 -4.69
C PRO A 170 -27.71 -16.05 -5.93
N SER A 171 -28.28 -14.84 -5.79
CA SER A 171 -28.75 -14.05 -6.95
C SER A 171 -27.59 -13.64 -7.86
N TRP A 172 -26.48 -13.16 -7.28
CA TRP A 172 -25.28 -12.83 -8.03
C TRP A 172 -24.65 -14.03 -8.74
N ARG A 173 -24.59 -15.19 -8.07
CA ARG A 173 -24.08 -16.43 -8.68
C ARG A 173 -24.92 -16.89 -9.88
N ARG A 174 -26.24 -16.71 -9.83
CA ARG A 174 -27.12 -17.06 -10.95
C ARG A 174 -27.04 -16.05 -12.09
N LEU A 175 -26.88 -14.76 -11.77
CA LEU A 175 -26.80 -13.71 -12.78
C LEU A 175 -25.48 -13.78 -13.55
N LEU A 176 -24.37 -14.00 -12.86
CA LEU A 176 -23.01 -13.94 -13.42
C LEU A 176 -22.20 -15.21 -13.05
N PRO A 177 -22.62 -16.38 -13.55
CA PRO A 177 -22.00 -17.66 -13.21
C PRO A 177 -20.56 -17.80 -13.72
N ASP A 178 -20.21 -17.14 -14.82
CA ASP A 178 -18.92 -17.28 -15.49
C ASP A 178 -18.52 -16.02 -16.29
N THR A 179 -17.37 -16.11 -16.96
CA THR A 179 -16.81 -15.06 -17.82
C THR A 179 -17.75 -14.67 -18.95
N ALA A 180 -18.39 -15.63 -19.62
CA ALA A 180 -19.24 -15.36 -20.77
C ALA A 180 -20.49 -14.58 -20.35
N ALA A 181 -21.08 -14.95 -19.20
CA ALA A 181 -22.18 -14.22 -18.60
C ALA A 181 -21.78 -12.78 -18.27
N VAL A 182 -20.60 -12.57 -17.67
CA VAL A 182 -20.07 -11.21 -17.42
C VAL A 182 -19.90 -10.42 -18.71
N GLU A 183 -19.30 -11.00 -19.75
CA GLU A 183 -19.10 -10.28 -21.01
C GLU A 183 -20.42 -9.92 -21.69
N HIS A 184 -21.40 -10.83 -21.68
CA HIS A 184 -22.73 -10.54 -22.22
C HIS A 184 -23.40 -9.42 -21.43
N HIS A 185 -23.37 -9.55 -20.11
CA HIS A 185 -23.97 -8.63 -19.16
C HIS A 185 -23.40 -7.21 -19.26
N LEU A 186 -22.09 -7.08 -19.46
CA LEU A 186 -21.42 -5.79 -19.64
C LEU A 186 -21.44 -5.27 -21.09
N GLY A 187 -22.11 -5.97 -22.02
CA GLY A 187 -22.16 -5.58 -23.44
C GLY A 187 -20.82 -5.72 -24.19
N LEU A 188 -19.91 -6.55 -23.69
CA LEU A 188 -18.56 -6.82 -24.22
C LEU A 188 -18.49 -8.11 -25.08
N ALA A 189 -19.49 -8.99 -24.96
CA ALA A 189 -19.60 -10.21 -25.76
C ALA A 189 -19.78 -9.90 -27.27
N PRO A 190 -19.53 -10.87 -28.16
CA PRO A 190 -19.88 -10.73 -29.58
C PRO A 190 -21.34 -10.26 -29.77
N GLY A 191 -21.54 -9.23 -30.59
CA GLY A 191 -22.86 -8.58 -30.79
C GLY A 191 -23.28 -7.59 -29.70
N GLY A 192 -22.51 -7.48 -28.60
CA GLY A 192 -22.76 -6.50 -27.54
C GLY A 192 -22.51 -5.06 -27.99
N VAL A 193 -23.21 -4.11 -27.33
CA VAL A 193 -23.20 -2.68 -27.70
C VAL A 193 -21.81 -2.03 -27.67
N HIS A 194 -20.89 -2.51 -26.84
CA HIS A 194 -19.53 -1.97 -26.70
C HIS A 194 -18.49 -2.73 -27.51
N ARG A 195 -18.87 -3.87 -28.10
CA ARG A 195 -17.93 -4.79 -28.74
C ARG A 195 -17.11 -4.11 -29.83
N LYS A 196 -17.75 -3.32 -30.69
CA LYS A 196 -17.10 -2.62 -31.80
C LYS A 196 -16.07 -1.60 -31.30
N ALA A 197 -16.40 -0.84 -30.26
CA ALA A 197 -15.47 0.12 -29.66
C ALA A 197 -14.28 -0.59 -29.01
N LEU A 198 -14.54 -1.69 -28.30
CA LEU A 198 -13.53 -2.52 -27.66
C LEU A 198 -12.56 -3.10 -28.70
N ASP A 199 -13.06 -3.79 -29.72
CA ASP A 199 -12.21 -4.47 -30.72
C ASP A 199 -11.35 -3.47 -31.52
N ARG A 200 -11.87 -2.26 -31.77
CA ARG A 200 -11.16 -1.19 -32.48
C ARG A 200 -9.94 -0.68 -31.72
N ALA A 201 -10.07 -0.45 -30.42
CA ALA A 201 -9.02 0.22 -29.62
C ALA A 201 -8.19 -0.74 -28.77
N TRP A 202 -8.68 -1.96 -28.52
CA TRP A 202 -8.14 -2.86 -27.51
C TRP A 202 -7.92 -4.28 -28.05
N ARG A 203 -6.92 -4.95 -27.47
CA ARG A 203 -6.60 -6.36 -27.72
C ARG A 203 -6.80 -7.14 -26.42
N ARG A 204 -7.65 -8.16 -26.46
CA ARG A 204 -7.85 -9.12 -25.36
C ARG A 204 -6.50 -9.79 -25.03
N LEU A 205 -6.14 -9.82 -23.76
CA LEU A 205 -5.02 -10.59 -23.24
C LEU A 205 -5.53 -11.95 -22.73
N ALA A 206 -4.62 -12.91 -22.56
CA ALA A 206 -4.94 -14.16 -21.89
C ALA A 206 -5.51 -13.87 -20.49
N ASP A 207 -6.64 -14.52 -20.17
CA ASP A 207 -7.29 -14.34 -18.88
C ASP A 207 -6.32 -14.78 -17.77
N ARG A 208 -6.22 -13.95 -16.73
CA ARG A 208 -5.44 -14.24 -15.51
C ARG A 208 -6.41 -14.38 -14.35
N GLU A 209 -5.97 -15.02 -13.27
CA GLU A 209 -6.83 -15.35 -12.11
C GLU A 209 -7.74 -14.18 -11.70
N GLY A 210 -9.06 -14.37 -11.86
CA GLY A 210 -10.08 -13.40 -11.48
C GLY A 210 -10.34 -12.23 -12.44
N TRP A 211 -9.63 -12.09 -13.57
CA TRP A 211 -9.70 -10.90 -14.42
C TRP A 211 -9.84 -11.20 -15.91
N ILE A 212 -10.69 -10.41 -16.57
CA ILE A 212 -10.67 -10.20 -18.01
C ILE A 212 -9.80 -8.97 -18.30
N SER A 213 -8.84 -9.09 -19.20
CA SER A 213 -7.83 -8.05 -19.42
C SER A 213 -7.68 -7.66 -20.88
N TRP A 214 -7.41 -6.37 -21.12
CA TRP A 214 -7.18 -5.82 -22.45
C TRP A 214 -5.98 -4.87 -22.45
N ALA A 215 -5.14 -4.97 -23.47
CA ALA A 215 -4.08 -4.01 -23.76
C ALA A 215 -4.50 -3.06 -24.89
N SER A 216 -4.10 -1.80 -24.79
CA SER A 216 -4.37 -0.81 -25.83
C SER A 216 -3.58 -1.13 -27.08
N ARG A 217 -4.23 -1.00 -28.24
CA ARG A 217 -3.58 -1.12 -29.55
C ARG A 217 -2.75 0.13 -29.88
N ALA A 218 -3.13 1.28 -29.33
CA ALA A 218 -2.49 2.58 -29.62
C ALA A 218 -1.16 2.79 -28.87
N VAL A 219 -0.90 1.98 -27.85
CA VAL A 219 0.31 2.07 -27.00
C VAL A 219 1.16 0.78 -27.11
N ALA A 220 0.80 -0.13 -28.01
CA ALA A 220 1.56 -1.33 -28.28
C ALA A 220 2.90 -0.96 -28.97
N GLY A 221 4.02 -1.11 -28.26
CA GLY A 221 5.37 -0.81 -28.76
C GLY A 221 6.08 0.34 -28.03
N ASP A 222 5.37 1.11 -27.20
CA ASP A 222 6.00 2.08 -26.31
C ASP A 222 6.48 1.31 -25.08
N GLU A 223 7.65 0.67 -25.15
CA GLU A 223 8.34 0.06 -24.00
C GLU A 223 8.89 1.18 -23.09
N GLY A 224 7.99 1.97 -22.50
CA GLY A 224 8.36 2.94 -21.49
C GLY A 224 9.23 2.30 -20.42
N ASN A 225 10.18 3.07 -19.90
CA ASN A 225 11.19 2.64 -18.93
C ASN A 225 10.59 1.67 -17.91
N ALA A 226 11.16 0.47 -17.82
CA ALA A 226 10.68 -0.60 -16.93
C ALA A 226 10.70 -0.20 -15.45
N ASP A 227 11.48 0.83 -15.11
CA ASP A 227 11.62 1.39 -13.77
C ASP A 227 10.71 2.60 -13.53
N ALA A 228 9.96 3.05 -14.54
CA ALA A 228 9.01 4.14 -14.38
C ALA A 228 7.79 3.70 -13.54
N PRO A 229 7.23 4.62 -12.73
CA PRO A 229 6.03 4.36 -11.95
C PRO A 229 4.86 3.96 -12.85
N THR A 230 4.14 2.92 -12.46
CA THR A 230 2.87 2.54 -13.09
C THR A 230 1.72 3.07 -12.26
N TRP A 231 0.92 3.95 -12.87
CA TRP A 231 -0.23 4.58 -12.26
C TRP A 231 -1.50 3.77 -12.51
N LYS A 232 -2.34 3.60 -11.50
CA LYS A 232 -3.57 2.82 -11.55
C LYS A 232 -4.77 3.70 -11.24
N LEU A 233 -5.75 3.71 -12.13
CA LEU A 233 -7.08 4.24 -11.86
C LEU A 233 -8.00 3.08 -11.46
N TYR A 234 -8.69 3.23 -10.34
CA TYR A 234 -9.74 2.33 -9.90
C TYR A 234 -11.09 2.99 -10.16
N VAL A 235 -11.98 2.26 -10.85
CA VAL A 235 -13.37 2.69 -11.06
C VAL A 235 -14.26 1.75 -10.24
N SER A 236 -14.98 2.30 -9.26
CA SER A 236 -15.68 1.52 -8.24
C SER A 236 -17.16 1.89 -8.12
N PRO A 237 -17.97 1.72 -9.18
CA PRO A 237 -19.41 1.85 -9.05
C PRO A 237 -19.95 0.72 -8.17
N ARG A 238 -21.15 0.90 -7.61
CA ARG A 238 -21.89 -0.21 -7.03
C ARG A 238 -22.18 -1.27 -8.11
N PRO A 239 -21.99 -2.57 -7.83
CA PRO A 239 -22.26 -3.64 -8.80
C PRO A 239 -23.66 -3.58 -9.41
N GLU A 240 -24.66 -3.12 -8.67
CA GLU A 240 -26.03 -2.95 -9.14
C GLU A 240 -26.13 -1.95 -10.31
N SER A 241 -25.28 -0.93 -10.34
CA SER A 241 -25.17 0.02 -11.46
C SER A 241 -24.49 -0.58 -12.69
N LEU A 242 -23.85 -1.74 -12.55
CA LEU A 242 -23.39 -2.55 -13.68
C LEU A 242 -24.49 -3.52 -14.14
N VAL A 243 -25.54 -3.75 -13.33
CA VAL A 243 -26.63 -4.70 -13.58
C VAL A 243 -27.85 -4.09 -14.20
N ALA A 244 -28.18 -2.84 -13.86
CA ALA A 244 -29.21 -2.11 -14.56
C ALA A 244 -28.85 -2.04 -16.05
N SER A 245 -29.86 -2.08 -16.92
CA SER A 245 -29.81 -2.00 -18.38
C SER A 245 -29.11 -0.75 -18.96
N GLU A 246 -28.44 0.02 -18.11
CA GLU A 246 -27.54 1.13 -18.39
C GLU A 246 -26.12 0.60 -18.65
N ALA A 247 -25.96 -0.20 -19.73
CA ALA A 247 -24.64 -0.54 -20.27
C ALA A 247 -23.74 0.71 -20.48
N ALA A 248 -24.31 1.91 -20.45
CA ALA A 248 -23.65 3.21 -20.40
C ALA A 248 -22.42 3.23 -19.49
N VAL A 249 -22.47 2.72 -18.25
CA VAL A 249 -21.33 2.84 -17.31
C VAL A 249 -20.04 2.25 -17.89
N VAL A 250 -20.10 1.03 -18.43
CA VAL A 250 -18.93 0.37 -19.03
C VAL A 250 -18.50 1.07 -20.32
N GLY A 251 -19.48 1.51 -21.13
CA GLY A 251 -19.22 2.24 -22.37
C GLY A 251 -18.50 3.57 -22.14
N ASP A 252 -18.95 4.34 -21.14
CA ASP A 252 -18.39 5.62 -20.75
C ASP A 252 -16.99 5.48 -20.18
N VAL A 253 -16.77 4.47 -19.32
CA VAL A 253 -15.43 4.13 -18.85
C VAL A 253 -14.54 3.75 -20.03
N LEU A 254 -14.99 2.86 -20.92
CA LEU A 254 -14.21 2.44 -22.09
C LEU A 254 -13.84 3.62 -22.99
N ALA A 255 -14.79 4.53 -23.24
CA ALA A 255 -14.58 5.73 -24.04
C ALA A 255 -13.53 6.65 -23.39
N ALA A 256 -13.64 6.92 -22.08
CA ALA A 256 -12.69 7.75 -21.35
C ALA A 256 -11.28 7.13 -21.32
N LEU A 257 -11.16 5.84 -21.03
CA LEU A 257 -9.88 5.12 -21.02
C LEU A 257 -9.21 5.11 -22.40
N THR A 258 -10.02 4.97 -23.46
CA THR A 258 -9.53 5.00 -24.84
C THR A 258 -9.00 6.38 -25.21
N ALA A 259 -9.77 7.44 -24.91
CA ALA A 259 -9.38 8.82 -25.19
C ALA A 259 -8.10 9.22 -24.44
N ALA A 260 -7.97 8.82 -23.18
CA ALA A 260 -6.79 9.08 -22.35
C ALA A 260 -5.59 8.16 -22.66
N ARG A 261 -5.72 7.24 -23.63
CA ARG A 261 -4.68 6.27 -24.02
C ARG A 261 -4.15 5.46 -22.84
N ALA A 262 -5.06 4.93 -22.01
CA ALA A 262 -4.70 3.94 -21.01
C ALA A 262 -3.95 2.77 -21.67
N ARG A 263 -2.92 2.24 -20.99
CA ARG A 263 -2.05 1.17 -21.53
C ARG A 263 -2.77 -0.17 -21.51
N GLN A 264 -3.49 -0.42 -20.42
CA GLN A 264 -4.19 -1.66 -20.14
C GLN A 264 -5.38 -1.35 -19.24
N PHE A 265 -6.43 -2.15 -19.31
CA PHE A 265 -7.43 -2.22 -18.25
C PHE A 265 -7.89 -3.66 -18.02
N LYS A 266 -8.51 -3.87 -16.87
CA LYS A 266 -9.08 -5.16 -16.49
C LYS A 266 -10.38 -5.01 -15.72
N ILE A 267 -11.24 -6.01 -15.86
CA ILE A 267 -12.55 -6.11 -15.21
C ILE A 267 -12.70 -7.48 -14.56
N GLY A 268 -13.41 -7.55 -13.44
CA GLY A 268 -13.68 -8.82 -12.76
C GLY A 268 -14.34 -9.85 -13.67
N ARG A 269 -13.85 -11.10 -13.64
CA ARG A 269 -14.29 -12.16 -14.57
C ARG A 269 -15.60 -12.88 -14.22
N ASP A 270 -16.07 -12.74 -13.00
CA ASP A 270 -17.25 -13.43 -12.48
C ASP A 270 -17.93 -12.58 -11.40
N ALA A 271 -19.05 -13.06 -10.87
CA ALA A 271 -19.76 -12.42 -9.76
C ALA A 271 -18.83 -12.07 -8.59
N GLY A 272 -17.99 -13.00 -8.15
CA GLY A 272 -17.11 -12.81 -7.01
C GLY A 272 -16.09 -11.69 -7.24
N ASN A 273 -15.60 -11.55 -8.47
CA ASN A 273 -14.66 -10.51 -8.87
C ASN A 273 -15.34 -9.16 -9.14
N LEU A 274 -16.57 -9.12 -9.65
CA LEU A 274 -17.32 -7.87 -9.85
C LEU A 274 -17.86 -7.27 -8.54
N LEU A 275 -18.02 -8.07 -7.49
CA LEU A 275 -18.41 -7.57 -6.16
C LEU A 275 -17.23 -6.94 -5.38
N ARG A 276 -16.01 -7.03 -5.90
CA ARG A 276 -14.82 -6.42 -5.30
C ARG A 276 -14.89 -4.90 -5.39
N ALA A 277 -14.28 -4.23 -4.42
CA ALA A 277 -14.09 -2.79 -4.47
C ALA A 277 -13.33 -2.35 -5.74
N ASP A 278 -12.27 -3.07 -6.12
CA ASP A 278 -11.39 -2.78 -7.27
C ASP A 278 -11.80 -3.51 -8.56
N LYS A 279 -13.09 -3.64 -8.83
CA LYS A 279 -13.64 -4.44 -9.95
C LYS A 279 -13.28 -3.98 -11.36
N ILE A 280 -12.91 -2.70 -11.54
CA ILE A 280 -12.40 -2.14 -12.80
C ILE A 280 -11.11 -1.39 -12.48
N VAL A 281 -10.02 -1.74 -13.15
CA VAL A 281 -8.69 -1.13 -12.95
C VAL A 281 -8.06 -0.81 -14.29
N ALA A 282 -7.61 0.43 -14.47
CA ALA A 282 -6.89 0.88 -15.66
C ALA A 282 -5.48 1.35 -15.31
N TYR A 283 -4.56 1.19 -16.26
CA TYR A 283 -3.12 1.39 -16.06
C TYR A 283 -2.62 2.50 -16.99
N PHE A 284 -1.85 3.42 -16.44
CA PHE A 284 -1.35 4.60 -17.13
C PHE A 284 0.16 4.76 -16.96
N PRO A 285 0.86 5.28 -17.99
CA PRO A 285 2.29 5.55 -17.91
C PRO A 285 2.61 6.85 -17.15
N SER A 286 1.63 7.74 -16.94
CA SER A 286 1.81 9.01 -16.24
C SER A 286 0.54 9.40 -15.47
N PHE A 287 0.70 10.25 -14.47
CA PHE A 287 -0.42 10.75 -13.66
C PHE A 287 -1.34 11.68 -14.48
N GLU A 288 -0.79 12.48 -15.40
CA GLU A 288 -1.57 13.42 -16.22
C GLU A 288 -2.58 12.69 -17.10
N ARG A 289 -2.18 11.55 -17.70
CA ARG A 289 -3.11 10.72 -18.48
C ARG A 289 -4.17 10.07 -17.59
N LEU A 290 -3.80 9.66 -16.38
CA LEU A 290 -4.75 9.14 -15.40
C LEU A 290 -5.77 10.21 -15.01
N ALA A 291 -5.31 11.43 -14.70
CA ALA A 291 -6.16 12.55 -14.29
C ALA A 291 -7.15 12.93 -15.40
N ALA A 292 -6.67 13.04 -16.66
CA ALA A 292 -7.55 13.30 -17.80
C ALA A 292 -8.62 12.20 -17.99
N ALA A 293 -8.26 10.93 -17.76
CA ALA A 293 -9.23 9.84 -17.77
C ALA A 293 -10.24 9.97 -16.61
N ALA A 294 -9.77 10.33 -15.42
CA ALA A 294 -10.61 10.48 -14.25
C ALA A 294 -11.64 11.59 -14.43
N ASP A 295 -11.23 12.77 -14.91
CA ASP A 295 -12.14 13.90 -15.18
C ASP A 295 -13.24 13.49 -16.18
N ALA A 296 -12.84 12.82 -17.26
CA ALA A 296 -13.75 12.30 -18.28
C ALA A 296 -14.74 11.26 -17.71
N VAL A 297 -14.32 10.43 -16.77
CA VAL A 297 -15.21 9.44 -16.13
C VAL A 297 -16.13 10.10 -15.10
N VAL A 298 -15.64 11.07 -14.31
CA VAL A 298 -16.47 11.81 -13.33
C VAL A 298 -17.64 12.49 -14.02
N GLU A 299 -17.38 13.17 -15.14
CA GLU A 299 -18.42 13.86 -15.91
C GLU A 299 -19.50 12.89 -16.42
N ARG A 300 -19.08 11.77 -17.02
CA ARG A 300 -19.99 10.79 -17.63
C ARG A 300 -20.77 9.95 -16.61
N LEU A 301 -20.17 9.68 -15.45
CA LEU A 301 -20.76 8.86 -14.41
C LEU A 301 -21.34 9.68 -13.24
N ALA A 302 -21.69 10.94 -13.50
CA ALA A 302 -22.32 11.80 -12.49
C ALA A 302 -23.59 11.14 -11.95
N GLY A 303 -23.69 11.02 -10.61
CA GLY A 303 -24.82 10.38 -9.94
C GLY A 303 -24.73 8.85 -9.82
N VAL A 304 -23.77 8.19 -10.46
CA VAL A 304 -23.57 6.74 -10.29
C VAL A 304 -23.13 6.42 -8.86
N PRO A 305 -23.86 5.57 -8.12
CA PRO A 305 -23.50 5.22 -6.75
C PRO A 305 -22.13 4.57 -6.63
N ALA A 306 -21.30 5.08 -5.73
CA ALA A 306 -19.96 4.56 -5.48
C ALA A 306 -19.93 3.43 -4.43
N GLN A 307 -19.15 2.37 -4.70
CA GLN A 307 -18.72 1.41 -3.69
C GLN A 307 -17.49 1.93 -2.95
N GLY A 308 -16.44 2.34 -3.67
CA GLY A 308 -15.21 2.90 -3.12
C GLY A 308 -14.13 1.87 -2.82
N VAL A 309 -12.86 2.28 -2.96
CA VAL A 309 -11.70 1.38 -2.86
C VAL A 309 -10.81 1.79 -1.69
N PRO A 310 -10.83 1.06 -0.55
CA PRO A 310 -9.94 1.36 0.56
C PRO A 310 -8.46 1.33 0.17
N PHE A 311 -7.66 2.15 0.86
CA PHE A 311 -6.20 2.25 0.72
C PHE A 311 -5.75 2.76 -0.66
N THR A 312 -6.48 3.72 -1.20
CA THR A 312 -6.17 4.41 -2.46
C THR A 312 -6.49 5.89 -2.35
N SER A 313 -5.87 6.73 -3.17
CA SER A 313 -6.11 8.17 -3.13
C SER A 313 -7.36 8.50 -3.92
N GLU A 314 -8.31 9.19 -3.29
CA GLU A 314 -9.55 9.59 -3.95
C GLU A 314 -9.30 10.59 -5.08
N ILE A 315 -10.08 10.50 -6.16
CA ILE A 315 -10.14 11.49 -7.23
C ILE A 315 -11.62 11.64 -7.64
N GLY A 316 -12.11 12.87 -7.81
CA GLY A 316 -13.53 13.12 -8.11
C GLY A 316 -14.51 13.18 -6.93
N GLY A 317 -14.05 12.99 -5.68
CA GLY A 317 -14.73 13.47 -4.45
C GLY A 317 -15.95 12.69 -3.91
N VAL A 318 -16.44 11.67 -4.62
CA VAL A 318 -17.57 10.82 -4.16
C VAL A 318 -17.17 9.36 -3.91
N GLY A 319 -15.88 9.05 -3.97
CA GLY A 319 -15.30 7.72 -3.88
C GLY A 319 -15.61 6.78 -5.05
N LEU A 320 -16.18 7.28 -6.15
CA LEU A 320 -16.37 6.48 -7.37
C LEU A 320 -15.04 6.13 -8.02
N LEU A 321 -14.12 7.10 -8.04
CA LEU A 321 -12.78 6.95 -8.59
C LEU A 321 -11.74 7.14 -7.49
N SER A 322 -10.67 6.40 -7.63
CA SER A 322 -9.47 6.56 -6.83
C SER A 322 -8.27 6.06 -7.59
N TRP A 323 -7.07 6.33 -7.10
CA TRP A 323 -5.83 5.95 -7.76
C TRP A 323 -4.79 5.42 -6.80
N GLY A 324 -3.81 4.72 -7.36
CA GLY A 324 -2.61 4.28 -6.67
C GLY A 324 -1.45 4.20 -7.64
N MET A 325 -0.24 4.09 -7.12
CA MET A 325 0.98 3.95 -7.90
C MET A 325 1.70 2.70 -7.41
N ASP A 326 2.03 1.77 -8.31
CA ASP A 326 2.70 0.54 -7.87
C ASP A 326 4.09 0.84 -7.31
N PRO A 327 4.50 0.20 -6.20
CA PRO A 327 5.79 0.46 -5.56
C PRO A 327 6.96 0.14 -6.51
N PRO A 328 8.18 0.66 -6.28
CA PRO A 328 9.37 0.29 -7.05
C PRO A 328 9.60 -1.22 -7.10
N ARG A 329 10.21 -1.73 -8.18
CA ARG A 329 10.39 -3.18 -8.37
C ARG A 329 11.19 -3.86 -7.25
N ALA A 330 12.22 -3.19 -6.73
CA ALA A 330 13.02 -3.69 -5.60
C ALA A 330 12.15 -4.04 -4.38
N GLU A 331 11.08 -3.27 -4.15
CA GLU A 331 10.15 -3.50 -3.05
C GLU A 331 9.08 -4.57 -3.33
N ARG A 332 8.93 -5.01 -4.58
CA ARG A 332 7.86 -5.97 -4.98
C ARG A 332 8.19 -7.41 -4.60
N ALA A 333 9.48 -7.75 -4.49
CA ALA A 333 9.94 -9.13 -4.30
C ALA A 333 9.50 -9.78 -2.97
N TRP A 334 9.02 -8.98 -2.01
CA TRP A 334 8.72 -9.44 -0.64
C TRP A 334 7.23 -9.38 -0.29
N SER A 335 6.35 -9.23 -1.30
CA SER A 335 4.93 -8.95 -1.09
C SER A 335 3.97 -9.96 -1.74
N LEU A 336 2.78 -10.16 -1.18
CA LEU A 336 1.64 -10.97 -1.71
C LEU A 336 1.07 -10.46 -3.06
N GLY A 337 1.79 -9.58 -3.77
CA GLY A 337 1.43 -9.13 -5.10
C GLY A 337 2.00 -7.77 -5.46
N GLU A 338 2.23 -7.56 -6.76
CA GLU A 338 2.83 -6.36 -7.37
C GLU A 338 2.00 -5.06 -7.26
N SER A 339 0.88 -5.06 -6.52
CA SER A 339 -0.07 -3.94 -6.53
C SER A 339 0.01 -3.08 -5.27
N TRP A 340 -0.04 -1.75 -5.45
CA TRP A 340 -0.13 -0.74 -4.37
C TRP A 340 -0.98 -1.18 -3.16
N ARG A 341 -2.24 -1.58 -3.40
CA ARG A 341 -3.16 -1.97 -2.32
C ARG A 341 -2.73 -3.22 -1.57
N ALA A 342 -2.17 -4.21 -2.27
CA ALA A 342 -1.69 -5.43 -1.62
C ALA A 342 -0.46 -5.15 -0.75
N TRP A 343 0.45 -4.32 -1.26
CA TRP A 343 1.66 -3.86 -0.57
C TRP A 343 1.32 -3.05 0.69
N LEU A 344 0.33 -2.14 0.62
CA LEU A 344 -0.19 -1.42 1.78
C LEU A 344 -0.86 -2.36 2.79
N ALA A 345 -1.74 -3.25 2.35
CA ALA A 345 -2.50 -4.13 3.23
C ALA A 345 -1.60 -5.04 4.08
N GLN A 346 -0.45 -5.47 3.54
CA GLN A 346 0.53 -6.27 4.27
C GLN A 346 1.25 -5.48 5.37
N ARG A 347 1.69 -4.26 5.06
CA ARG A 347 2.32 -3.37 6.05
C ARG A 347 1.37 -3.05 7.17
N LEU A 348 0.15 -2.64 6.81
CA LEU A 348 -0.92 -2.36 7.77
C LEU A 348 -1.21 -3.56 8.65
N ALA A 349 -1.32 -4.77 8.08
CA ALA A 349 -1.54 -5.98 8.87
C ALA A 349 -0.41 -6.27 9.85
N ARG A 350 0.86 -6.20 9.40
CA ARG A 350 2.04 -6.38 10.24
C ARG A 350 2.05 -5.37 11.39
N ASP A 351 1.85 -4.10 11.07
CA ASP A 351 1.97 -3.02 12.05
C ASP A 351 0.80 -3.03 13.04
N LEU A 352 -0.41 -3.39 12.60
CA LEU A 352 -1.56 -3.64 13.49
C LEU A 352 -1.27 -4.76 14.49
N LEU A 353 -0.70 -5.89 14.05
CA LEU A 353 -0.37 -7.01 14.94
C LEU A 353 0.75 -6.64 15.91
N ALA A 354 1.79 -5.97 15.44
CA ALA A 354 2.88 -5.48 16.30
C ALA A 354 2.34 -4.58 17.44
N ALA A 355 1.42 -3.67 17.12
CA ALA A 355 0.77 -2.83 18.13
C ALA A 355 -0.16 -3.59 19.07
N ARG A 356 -0.90 -4.59 18.57
CA ARG A 356 -1.72 -5.46 19.43
C ARG A 356 -0.87 -6.25 20.43
N HIS A 357 0.25 -6.81 20.00
CA HIS A 357 1.18 -7.52 20.88
C HIS A 357 1.81 -6.61 21.92
N ALA A 358 2.23 -5.40 21.51
CA ALA A 358 2.76 -4.41 22.44
C ALA A 358 1.72 -3.97 23.48
N ALA A 359 0.47 -3.74 23.06
CA ALA A 359 -0.61 -3.35 23.96
C ALA A 359 -0.94 -4.42 25.00
N ALA A 360 -0.78 -5.71 24.67
CA ALA A 360 -0.98 -6.81 25.61
C ALA A 360 0.07 -6.86 26.74
N SER A 361 1.24 -6.27 26.51
CA SER A 361 2.39 -6.29 27.43
C SER A 361 2.67 -4.94 28.10
N ALA A 362 1.93 -3.88 27.75
CA ALA A 362 2.20 -2.52 28.19
C ALA A 362 1.59 -2.21 29.57
N THR A 363 2.32 -1.43 30.38
CA THR A 363 1.91 -0.94 31.70
C THR A 363 1.36 0.50 31.68
N GLY A 364 1.12 1.08 30.49
CA GLY A 364 0.57 2.42 30.30
C GLY A 364 -0.56 2.43 29.25
N ALA A 365 -1.09 3.61 28.91
CA ALA A 365 -2.11 3.73 27.86
C ALA A 365 -1.45 3.51 26.47
N PRO A 366 -1.68 2.36 25.81
CA PRO A 366 -1.01 2.06 24.56
C PRO A 366 -1.58 2.91 23.43
N ILE A 367 -0.76 3.23 22.43
CA ILE A 367 -1.27 3.74 21.16
C ILE A 367 -2.23 2.71 20.55
N GLU A 368 -3.40 3.18 20.11
CA GLU A 368 -4.35 2.33 19.39
C GLU A 368 -3.67 1.68 18.16
N PRO A 369 -3.78 0.36 17.95
CA PRO A 369 -3.12 -0.33 16.85
C PRO A 369 -3.32 0.29 15.48
N TRP A 370 -4.53 0.74 15.16
CA TRP A 370 -4.81 1.41 13.88
C TRP A 370 -4.05 2.74 13.74
N ARG A 371 -3.84 3.48 14.84
CA ARG A 371 -3.07 4.73 14.83
C ARG A 371 -1.59 4.45 14.61
N PHE A 372 -1.04 3.46 15.31
CA PHE A 372 0.34 3.04 15.10
C PHE A 372 0.61 2.65 13.64
N ALA A 373 -0.28 1.86 13.04
CA ALA A 373 -0.15 1.48 11.63
C ALA A 373 -0.16 2.70 10.68
N LEU A 374 -0.98 3.72 10.94
CA LEU A 374 -0.97 4.95 10.15
C LEU A 374 0.30 5.78 10.35
N ASP A 375 0.79 5.90 11.57
CA ASP A 375 2.03 6.62 11.87
C ASP A 375 3.25 5.94 11.22
N ARG A 376 3.25 4.60 11.19
CA ARG A 376 4.25 3.81 10.45
C ARG A 376 4.23 4.13 8.96
N LEU A 377 3.05 4.18 8.32
CA LEU A 377 2.95 4.58 6.92
C LEU A 377 3.44 6.02 6.67
N ARG A 378 3.16 6.96 7.59
CA ARG A 378 3.71 8.34 7.51
C ARG A 378 5.23 8.36 7.53
N LEU A 379 5.84 7.53 8.37
CA LEU A 379 7.30 7.37 8.43
C LEU A 379 7.87 6.75 7.14
N GLU A 380 7.08 5.94 6.44
CA GLU A 380 7.40 5.42 5.10
C GLU A 380 7.08 6.43 3.99
N GLY A 381 6.53 7.60 4.34
CA GLY A 381 6.32 8.71 3.41
C GLY A 381 5.00 8.65 2.68
N ILE A 382 4.04 7.90 3.21
CA ILE A 382 2.68 7.80 2.68
C ILE A 382 1.80 8.69 3.55
N ASP A 383 1.02 9.56 2.93
CA ASP A 383 0.03 10.33 3.67
C ASP A 383 -1.23 9.47 3.88
N PRO A 384 -1.58 9.06 5.11
CA PRO A 384 -2.75 8.23 5.37
C PRO A 384 -4.07 8.98 5.31
N ALA A 385 -4.07 10.32 5.27
CA ALA A 385 -5.29 11.10 5.09
C ALA A 385 -5.75 11.04 3.63
N THR A 386 -4.80 11.14 2.70
CA THR A 386 -5.05 11.15 1.27
C THR A 386 -4.69 9.83 0.57
N TRP A 387 -4.01 8.91 1.26
CA TRP A 387 -3.44 7.66 0.73
C TRP A 387 -2.49 7.87 -0.44
N THR A 388 -1.87 9.04 -0.55
CA THR A 388 -0.89 9.35 -1.60
C THR A 388 0.51 8.92 -1.17
N PRO A 389 1.27 8.24 -2.05
CA PRO A 389 2.70 8.08 -1.86
C PRO A 389 3.39 9.46 -1.96
N GLY A 390 4.22 9.79 -0.97
CA GLY A 390 5.08 10.97 -1.04
C GLY A 390 6.24 10.78 -2.01
N ALA A 391 6.82 11.89 -2.47
CA ALA A 391 7.95 11.91 -3.41
C ALA A 391 9.19 11.11 -2.95
N LEU A 392 9.28 10.81 -1.65
CA LEU A 392 10.39 10.11 -1.03
C LEU A 392 10.41 8.59 -1.33
N LEU A 393 9.25 7.98 -1.62
CA LEU A 393 9.16 6.56 -1.99
C LEU A 393 9.91 6.18 -3.28
N TRP A 394 10.28 7.16 -4.09
CA TRP A 394 11.00 6.97 -5.36
C TRP A 394 12.40 7.62 -5.37
N ARG A 395 12.81 8.25 -4.27
CA ARG A 395 14.16 8.81 -4.12
C ARG A 395 15.10 7.88 -3.35
N GLU A 396 14.56 6.96 -2.56
CA GLU A 396 15.32 5.98 -1.76
C GLU A 396 15.49 4.62 -2.48
N SER A 397 15.02 4.49 -3.72
CA SER A 397 15.05 3.27 -4.53
C SER A 397 16.03 3.32 -5.69
#